data_AF-A0A1G1K0D7-F1
#
_entry.id   AF-A0A1G1K0D7-F1
#
_cell.length_a   1.000
_cell.length_b   1.000
_cell.length_c   1.000
_cell.angle_alpha   90.00
_cell.angle_beta   90.00
_cell.angle_gamma   90.00
#
_symmetry.space_group_name_H-M   'P 1'
#
loop_
_entity.id
_entity.type
_entity.pdbx_description
1 polymer ?
#
loop_
_entity_poly.entity_id
_entity_poly.type
_entity_poly.pdbx_seq_one_letter_code
_entity_poly.pdbx_strand_id
1 'polypeptide(L)'
;MVKKTTIILMAAVLTLPSAAWAKRAENQAFHQGQKTERQAHHTQQKAENKEFRTSLKEMPKDQKTGAIVAHRDQQFSENKAFREEQHNENIDFLNQKLANNTKLTEAQKAEILSHRQTQYQENVAFRDNRHAGNVDYFNQIANDPNLTPAQKKEALKTHRAEQKDLTQQHFEEQKSENKAFRDQVHQENQANDQTTQ
;
A
#
# COMPACT_ATOMS: atom_id res chain seq x y z
N MET A 1 15.24 -73.76 18.13
CA MET A 1 15.32 -73.32 16.72
C MET A 1 15.18 -71.80 16.72
N VAL A 2 16.27 -71.04 16.69
CA VAL A 2 17.05 -70.55 15.52
C VAL A 2 16.34 -69.48 14.67
N LYS A 3 16.73 -68.21 14.95
CA LYS A 3 17.07 -67.08 14.06
C LYS A 3 16.12 -66.66 12.92
N LYS A 4 15.82 -65.35 12.83
CA LYS A 4 16.58 -64.39 11.98
C LYS A 4 16.13 -62.92 12.15
N THR A 5 17.15 -62.08 12.18
CA THR A 5 17.30 -60.62 12.01
C THR A 5 16.44 -60.00 10.91
N THR A 6 16.00 -58.74 11.11
CA THR A 6 16.21 -57.64 10.15
C THR A 6 16.27 -56.29 10.88
N ILE A 7 17.43 -55.64 10.81
CA ILE A 7 17.64 -54.21 11.08
C ILE A 7 17.22 -53.46 9.82
N ILE A 8 16.38 -52.43 9.94
CA ILE A 8 16.26 -51.39 8.89
C ILE A 8 16.58 -50.05 9.55
N LEU A 9 17.84 -49.63 9.35
CA LEU A 9 18.26 -48.24 9.45
C LEU A 9 17.54 -47.46 8.33
N MET A 10 16.59 -46.59 8.68
CA MET A 10 16.26 -45.46 7.81
C MET A 10 16.99 -44.23 8.33
N ALA A 11 18.10 -43.92 7.67
CA ALA A 11 18.71 -42.60 7.73
C ALA A 11 17.78 -41.61 7.02
N ALA A 12 16.87 -40.99 7.78
CA ALA A 12 16.19 -39.79 7.32
C ALA A 12 17.20 -38.65 7.39
N VAL A 13 17.89 -38.40 6.28
CA VAL A 13 18.63 -37.15 6.07
C VAL A 13 17.56 -36.04 6.01
N LEU A 14 17.24 -35.47 7.17
CA LEU A 14 16.59 -34.17 7.29
C LEU A 14 17.57 -33.16 6.68
N THR A 15 17.46 -32.94 5.38
CA THR A 15 18.00 -31.75 4.74
C THR A 15 17.21 -30.58 5.31
N LEU A 16 17.72 -30.02 6.42
CA LEU A 16 17.22 -28.77 6.95
C LEU A 16 17.24 -27.77 5.77
N PRO A 17 16.09 -27.19 5.37
CA PRO A 17 16.10 -26.14 4.39
C PRO A 17 17.02 -25.06 4.95
N SER A 18 18.12 -24.79 4.25
CA SER A 18 19.08 -23.78 4.68
C SER A 18 18.33 -22.49 5.05
N ALA A 19 18.78 -21.78 6.08
CA ALA A 19 18.08 -20.61 6.63
C ALA A 19 17.73 -19.55 5.56
N ALA A 20 18.46 -19.51 4.44
CA ALA A 20 18.16 -18.67 3.28
C ALA A 20 16.86 -19.06 2.55
N TRP A 21 16.54 -20.35 2.42
CA TRP A 21 15.29 -20.82 1.79
C TRP A 21 14.07 -20.58 2.68
N ALA A 22 14.20 -20.78 3.99
CA ALA A 22 13.14 -20.44 4.95
C ALA A 22 12.82 -18.93 4.93
N LYS A 23 13.84 -18.06 4.97
CA LYS A 23 13.68 -16.60 4.85
C LYS A 23 13.09 -16.15 3.52
N ARG A 24 13.34 -16.88 2.43
CA ARG A 24 12.75 -16.60 1.11
C ARG A 24 11.28 -16.98 1.05
N ALA A 25 10.92 -18.14 1.60
CA ALA A 25 9.54 -18.60 1.69
C ALA A 25 8.67 -17.67 2.55
N GLU A 26 9.21 -17.19 3.67
CA GLU A 26 8.54 -16.23 4.57
C GLU A 26 8.26 -14.88 3.87
N ASN A 27 9.24 -14.29 3.18
CA ASN A 27 9.02 -13.05 2.42
C ASN A 27 7.94 -13.24 1.34
N GLN A 28 7.98 -14.36 0.64
CA GLN A 28 7.02 -14.65 -0.42
C GLN A 28 5.61 -14.83 0.16
N ALA A 29 5.49 -15.52 1.29
CA ALA A 29 4.22 -15.69 1.99
C ALA A 29 3.65 -14.34 2.46
N PHE A 30 4.45 -13.48 3.08
CA PHE A 30 4.04 -12.14 3.51
C PHE A 30 3.52 -11.29 2.34
N HIS A 31 4.26 -11.21 1.24
CA HIS A 31 3.83 -10.43 0.07
C HIS A 31 2.60 -11.03 -0.62
N GLN A 32 2.44 -12.36 -0.60
CA GLN A 32 1.26 -13.01 -1.14
C GLN A 32 0.02 -12.77 -0.26
N GLY A 33 0.18 -12.73 1.07
CA GLY A 33 -0.85 -12.33 2.03
C GLY A 33 -1.39 -10.93 1.74
N GLN A 34 -0.50 -9.92 1.77
CA GLN A 34 -0.86 -8.54 1.43
C GLN A 34 -1.47 -8.38 0.03
N LYS A 35 -1.04 -9.18 -0.95
CA LYS A 35 -1.65 -9.15 -2.28
C LYS A 35 -3.10 -9.64 -2.23
N THR A 36 -3.36 -10.69 -1.46
CA THR A 36 -4.69 -11.30 -1.32
C THR A 36 -5.63 -10.37 -0.57
N GLU A 37 -5.18 -9.75 0.52
CA GLU A 37 -5.95 -8.74 1.28
C GLU A 37 -6.32 -7.55 0.40
N ARG A 38 -5.36 -7.00 -0.34
CA ARG A 38 -5.63 -5.91 -1.30
C ARG A 38 -6.65 -6.29 -2.37
N GLN A 39 -6.59 -7.52 -2.88
CA GLN A 39 -7.55 -8.02 -3.86
C GLN A 39 -8.96 -8.17 -3.25
N ALA A 40 -9.05 -8.69 -2.02
CA ALA A 40 -10.30 -8.84 -1.31
C ALA A 40 -10.94 -7.46 -1.05
N HIS A 41 -10.17 -6.54 -0.47
CA HIS A 41 -10.62 -5.17 -0.19
C HIS A 41 -11.10 -4.45 -1.46
N HIS A 42 -10.35 -4.54 -2.56
CA HIS A 42 -10.76 -3.94 -3.83
C HIS A 42 -12.01 -4.59 -4.44
N THR A 43 -12.20 -5.90 -4.24
CA THR A 43 -13.40 -6.61 -4.70
C THR A 43 -14.63 -6.19 -3.91
N GLN A 44 -14.49 -6.05 -2.58
CA GLN A 44 -15.52 -5.52 -1.71
C GLN A 44 -15.93 -4.09 -2.11
N GLN A 45 -14.96 -3.17 -2.22
CA GLN A 45 -15.22 -1.78 -2.61
C GLN A 45 -15.89 -1.69 -3.99
N LYS A 46 -15.55 -2.57 -4.94
CA LYS A 46 -16.25 -2.65 -6.24
C LYS A 46 -17.72 -3.05 -6.11
N ALA A 47 -18.03 -4.00 -5.24
CA ALA A 47 -19.40 -4.44 -4.98
C ALA A 47 -20.21 -3.30 -4.33
N GLU A 48 -19.69 -2.70 -3.26
CA GLU A 48 -20.30 -1.56 -2.56
C GLU A 48 -20.58 -0.40 -3.52
N ASN A 49 -19.60 -0.04 -4.34
CA ASN A 49 -19.76 1.03 -5.33
C ASN A 49 -20.80 0.71 -6.42
N LYS A 50 -21.00 -0.57 -6.76
CA LYS A 50 -22.03 -0.99 -7.71
C LYS A 50 -23.42 -0.88 -7.08
N GLU A 51 -23.56 -1.28 -5.82
CA GLU A 51 -24.79 -1.19 -5.05
C GLU A 51 -25.18 0.28 -4.82
N PHE A 52 -24.24 1.11 -4.41
CA PHE A 52 -24.44 2.55 -4.24
C PHE A 52 -24.90 3.24 -5.54
N ARG A 53 -24.29 2.92 -6.68
CA ARG A 53 -24.75 3.46 -7.97
C ARG A 53 -26.18 3.04 -8.33
N THR A 54 -26.61 1.88 -7.86
CA THR A 54 -27.97 1.38 -8.07
C THR A 54 -28.95 2.13 -7.17
N SER A 55 -28.62 2.34 -5.89
CA SER A 55 -29.46 3.12 -4.97
C SER A 55 -29.63 4.58 -5.40
N LEU A 56 -28.62 5.18 -6.04
CA LEU A 56 -28.71 6.53 -6.59
C LEU A 56 -29.73 6.69 -7.72
N LYS A 57 -30.17 5.61 -8.39
CA LYS A 57 -31.16 5.73 -9.48
C LYS A 57 -32.53 6.13 -8.94
N GLU A 58 -32.94 5.50 -7.85
CA GLU A 58 -34.24 5.69 -7.19
C GLU A 58 -34.29 6.94 -6.29
N MET A 59 -33.13 7.53 -6.00
CA MET A 59 -33.03 8.68 -5.10
C MET A 59 -33.55 10.00 -5.74
N PRO A 60 -34.24 10.87 -4.99
CA PRO A 60 -34.58 12.22 -5.42
C PRO A 60 -33.35 13.06 -5.79
N LYS A 61 -33.45 13.90 -6.83
CA LYS A 61 -32.31 14.64 -7.40
C LYS A 61 -31.63 15.58 -6.40
N ASP A 62 -32.41 16.23 -5.55
CA ASP A 62 -31.99 17.13 -4.47
C ASP A 62 -31.19 16.40 -3.38
N GLN A 63 -31.37 15.09 -3.22
CA GLN A 63 -30.65 14.27 -2.23
C GLN A 63 -29.37 13.62 -2.79
N LYS A 64 -29.26 13.47 -4.12
CA LYS A 64 -28.14 12.74 -4.75
C LYS A 64 -26.77 13.32 -4.43
N THR A 65 -26.62 14.65 -4.44
CA THR A 65 -25.31 15.28 -4.19
C THR A 65 -24.81 14.96 -2.79
N GLY A 66 -25.65 15.12 -1.77
CA GLY A 66 -25.31 14.80 -0.38
C GLY A 66 -24.97 13.33 -0.19
N ALA A 67 -25.75 12.42 -0.78
CA ALA A 67 -25.47 10.98 -0.73
C ALA A 67 -24.14 10.62 -1.40
N ILE A 68 -23.80 11.25 -2.53
CA ILE A 68 -22.52 11.03 -3.22
C ILE A 68 -21.34 11.50 -2.36
N VAL A 69 -21.45 12.65 -1.71
CA VAL A 69 -20.40 13.16 -0.82
C VAL A 69 -20.22 12.21 0.37
N ALA A 70 -21.31 11.88 1.07
CA ALA A 70 -21.27 10.97 2.21
C ALA A 70 -20.64 9.60 1.85
N HIS A 71 -21.02 9.03 0.72
CA HIS A 71 -20.43 7.77 0.25
C HIS A 71 -18.94 7.90 -0.07
N ARG A 72 -18.51 9.02 -0.66
CA ARG A 72 -17.08 9.28 -0.90
C ARG A 72 -16.30 9.41 0.39
N ASP A 73 -16.83 10.10 1.39
CA ASP A 73 -16.19 10.27 2.69
C ASP A 73 -16.08 8.94 3.43
N GLN A 74 -17.14 8.12 3.39
CA GLN A 74 -17.12 6.78 3.95
C GLN A 74 -16.04 5.91 3.29
N GLN A 75 -16.06 5.80 1.97
CA GLN A 75 -15.05 5.01 1.24
C GLN A 75 -13.65 5.55 1.47
N PHE A 76 -13.47 6.87 1.55
CA PHE A 76 -12.18 7.47 1.84
C PHE A 76 -11.67 7.05 3.22
N SER A 77 -12.53 7.09 4.25
CA SER A 77 -12.21 6.67 5.61
C SER A 77 -11.86 5.19 5.69
N GLU A 78 -12.65 4.32 5.07
CA GLU A 78 -12.39 2.87 4.99
C GLU A 78 -11.04 2.59 4.32
N ASN A 79 -10.80 3.22 3.16
CA ASN A 79 -9.53 3.08 2.46
C ASN A 79 -8.35 3.59 3.29
N LYS A 80 -8.53 4.69 4.05
CA LYS A 80 -7.50 5.26 4.93
C LYS A 80 -7.13 4.26 6.03
N ALA A 81 -8.12 3.71 6.73
CA ALA A 81 -7.91 2.69 7.77
C ALA A 81 -7.20 1.45 7.22
N PHE A 82 -7.65 0.92 6.08
CA PHE A 82 -7.01 -0.23 5.43
C PHE A 82 -5.53 0.02 5.09
N ARG A 83 -5.20 1.24 4.62
CA ARG A 83 -3.80 1.59 4.30
C ARG A 83 -2.93 1.77 5.53
N GLU A 84 -3.52 2.21 6.64
CA GLU A 84 -2.84 2.33 7.93
C GLU A 84 -2.50 0.94 8.49
N GLU A 85 -3.45 0.00 8.46
CA GLU A 85 -3.22 -1.40 8.82
C GLU A 85 -2.08 -2.01 7.99
N GLN A 86 -2.15 -1.89 6.67
CA GLN A 86 -1.11 -2.38 5.78
C GLN A 86 0.25 -1.68 6.01
N HIS A 87 0.26 -0.41 6.40
CA HIS A 87 1.50 0.29 6.76
C HIS A 87 2.11 -0.31 8.03
N ASN A 88 1.31 -0.51 9.07
CA ASN A 88 1.76 -1.09 10.34
C ASN A 88 2.33 -2.49 10.14
N GLU A 89 1.65 -3.37 9.39
CA GLU A 89 2.16 -4.69 9.04
C GLU A 89 3.50 -4.63 8.28
N ASN A 90 3.63 -3.67 7.35
CA ASN A 90 4.88 -3.46 6.62
C ASN A 90 6.02 -2.96 7.51
N ILE A 91 5.73 -2.11 8.49
CA ILE A 91 6.69 -1.64 9.48
C ILE A 91 7.12 -2.79 10.40
N ASP A 92 6.19 -3.60 10.90
CA ASP A 92 6.50 -4.76 11.74
C ASP A 92 7.39 -5.75 11.01
N PHE A 93 7.03 -6.08 9.77
CA PHE A 93 7.84 -6.94 8.93
C PHE A 93 9.24 -6.35 8.67
N LEU A 94 9.33 -5.05 8.38
CA LEU A 94 10.60 -4.35 8.17
C LEU A 94 11.46 -4.35 9.44
N ASN A 95 10.88 -4.10 10.61
CA ASN A 95 11.56 -4.17 11.91
C ASN A 95 12.16 -5.56 12.15
N GLN A 96 11.39 -6.62 11.91
CA GLN A 96 11.89 -8.00 12.02
C GLN A 96 13.05 -8.27 11.05
N LYS A 97 12.99 -7.73 9.83
CA LYS A 97 14.07 -7.87 8.84
C LYS A 97 15.34 -7.15 9.29
N LEU A 98 15.22 -5.92 9.79
CA LEU A 98 16.34 -5.09 10.22
C LEU A 98 16.99 -5.62 11.50
N ALA A 99 16.21 -6.15 12.44
CA ALA A 99 16.74 -6.80 13.65
C ALA A 99 17.67 -7.97 13.32
N ASN A 100 17.33 -8.74 12.27
CA ASN A 100 18.13 -9.87 11.80
C ASN A 100 19.25 -9.47 10.82
N ASN A 101 19.46 -8.17 10.57
CA ASN A 101 20.47 -7.68 9.64
C ASN A 101 21.75 -7.31 10.38
N THR A 102 22.82 -8.07 10.11
CA THR A 102 24.15 -7.89 10.72
C THR A 102 25.09 -7.02 9.91
N LYS A 103 24.67 -6.56 8.73
CA LYS A 103 25.49 -5.73 7.83
C LYS A 103 25.26 -4.24 8.05
N LEU A 104 24.06 -3.87 8.51
CA LEU A 104 23.71 -2.48 8.76
C LEU A 104 24.01 -2.10 10.20
N THR A 105 24.48 -0.87 10.39
CA THR A 105 24.58 -0.25 11.71
C THR A 105 23.19 0.09 12.27
N GLU A 106 23.07 0.28 13.58
CA GLU A 106 21.81 0.70 14.20
C GLU A 106 21.33 2.07 13.68
N ALA A 107 22.26 2.98 13.37
CA ALA A 107 21.95 4.26 12.76
C ALA A 107 21.29 4.09 11.38
N GLN A 108 21.84 3.22 10.52
CA GLN A 108 21.28 2.94 9.20
C GLN A 108 19.92 2.24 9.28
N LYS A 109 19.73 1.33 10.25
CA LYS A 109 18.42 0.70 10.49
C LYS A 109 17.37 1.74 10.88
N ALA A 110 17.72 2.66 11.78
CA ALA A 110 16.84 3.75 12.21
C ALA A 110 16.50 4.69 11.04
N GLU A 111 17.48 5.01 10.19
CA GLU A 111 17.27 5.85 9.01
C GLU A 111 16.30 5.18 8.01
N ILE A 112 16.45 3.89 7.74
CA ILE A 112 15.53 3.14 6.86
C ILE A 112 14.08 3.19 7.37
N LEU A 113 13.88 3.01 8.67
CA LEU A 113 12.57 3.08 9.29
C LEU A 113 12.00 4.50 9.23
N SER A 114 12.82 5.51 9.51
CA SER A 114 12.45 6.92 9.45
C SER A 114 12.05 7.34 8.03
N HIS A 115 12.83 6.96 7.02
CA HIS A 115 12.52 7.21 5.61
C HIS A 115 11.17 6.57 5.22
N ARG A 116 10.94 5.32 5.65
CA ARG A 116 9.67 4.63 5.38
C ARG A 116 8.48 5.33 6.03
N GLN A 117 8.63 5.81 7.26
CA GLN A 117 7.59 6.54 7.98
C GLN A 117 7.29 7.90 7.33
N THR A 118 8.33 8.62 6.91
CA THR A 118 8.21 9.91 6.23
C THR A 118 7.42 9.77 4.92
N GLN A 119 7.80 8.80 4.09
CA GLN A 119 7.10 8.50 2.83
C GLN A 119 5.64 8.07 3.05
N TYR A 120 5.34 7.40 4.16
CA TYR A 120 3.96 7.09 4.53
C TYR A 120 3.17 8.36 4.87
N GLN A 121 3.73 9.24 5.70
CA GLN A 121 3.08 10.49 6.10
C GLN A 121 2.83 11.43 4.92
N GLU A 122 3.80 11.57 4.02
CA GLU A 122 3.65 12.31 2.76
C GLU A 122 2.51 11.74 1.92
N ASN A 123 2.45 10.42 1.81
CA ASN A 123 1.37 9.73 1.09
C ASN A 123 0.00 9.93 1.74
N VAL A 124 -0.08 9.96 3.07
CA VAL A 124 -1.32 10.27 3.80
C VAL A 124 -1.74 11.70 3.50
N ALA A 125 -0.84 12.67 3.65
CA ALA A 125 -1.11 14.08 3.39
C ALA A 125 -1.55 14.32 1.94
N PHE A 126 -0.87 13.72 0.97
CA PHE A 126 -1.24 13.79 -0.45
C PHE A 126 -2.68 13.29 -0.69
N ARG A 127 -3.04 12.14 -0.09
CA ARG A 127 -4.38 11.55 -0.25
C ARG A 127 -5.45 12.37 0.45
N ASP A 128 -5.18 12.87 1.65
CA ASP A 128 -6.07 13.73 2.42
C ASP A 128 -6.38 15.02 1.64
N ASN A 129 -5.34 15.73 1.19
CA ASN A 129 -5.49 16.97 0.40
C ASN A 129 -6.25 16.72 -0.90
N ARG A 130 -5.92 15.63 -1.58
CA ARG A 130 -6.60 15.25 -2.82
C ARG A 130 -8.07 14.91 -2.59
N HIS A 131 -8.41 14.20 -1.52
CA HIS A 131 -9.80 13.88 -1.18
C HIS A 131 -10.60 15.15 -0.91
N ALA A 132 -10.09 16.02 -0.03
CA ALA A 132 -10.71 17.30 0.29
C ALA A 132 -10.96 18.13 -0.99
N GLY A 133 -9.93 18.34 -1.81
CA GLY A 133 -10.05 19.08 -3.06
C GLY A 133 -11.02 18.45 -4.07
N ASN A 134 -11.13 17.11 -4.12
CA ASN A 134 -12.07 16.43 -5.00
C ASN A 134 -13.53 16.55 -4.53
N VAL A 135 -13.76 16.54 -3.21
CA VAL A 135 -15.09 16.78 -2.63
C VAL A 135 -15.51 18.21 -2.87
N ASP A 136 -14.63 19.17 -2.61
CA ASP A 136 -14.88 20.60 -2.81
C ASP A 136 -15.18 20.93 -4.28
N TYR A 137 -14.32 20.46 -5.20
CA TYR A 137 -14.53 20.66 -6.63
C TYR A 137 -15.85 20.04 -7.10
N PHE A 138 -16.19 18.83 -6.61
CA PHE A 138 -17.46 18.21 -6.95
C PHE A 138 -18.65 19.02 -6.45
N ASN A 139 -18.60 19.52 -5.21
CA ASN A 139 -19.67 20.34 -4.64
C ASN A 139 -19.84 21.65 -5.42
N GLN A 140 -18.73 22.30 -5.79
CA GLN A 140 -18.74 23.49 -6.62
C GLN A 140 -19.45 23.22 -7.95
N ILE A 141 -19.01 22.21 -8.71
CA ILE A 141 -19.58 21.91 -10.03
C ILE A 141 -21.02 21.40 -9.93
N ALA A 142 -21.34 20.59 -8.92
CA ALA A 142 -22.69 20.05 -8.75
C ALA A 142 -23.70 21.17 -8.47
N ASN A 143 -23.32 22.17 -7.68
CA ASN A 143 -24.21 23.25 -7.24
C ASN A 143 -24.13 24.51 -8.12
N ASP A 144 -23.24 24.57 -9.12
CA ASP A 144 -23.16 25.72 -10.03
C ASP A 144 -24.44 25.88 -10.86
N PRO A 145 -25.20 26.99 -10.71
CA PRO A 145 -26.42 27.21 -11.48
C PRO A 145 -26.15 27.61 -12.94
N ASN A 146 -24.93 28.04 -13.27
CA ASN A 146 -24.55 28.52 -14.61
C ASN A 146 -24.12 27.39 -15.54
N LEU A 147 -23.94 26.17 -15.01
CA LEU A 147 -23.52 25.02 -15.79
C LEU A 147 -24.70 24.10 -16.14
N THR A 148 -24.82 23.77 -17.42
CA THR A 148 -25.71 22.71 -17.89
C THR A 148 -25.22 21.33 -17.41
N PRO A 149 -26.09 20.30 -17.38
CA PRO A 149 -25.67 18.95 -17.02
C PRO A 149 -24.50 18.41 -17.88
N ALA A 150 -24.46 18.76 -19.17
CA ALA A 150 -23.38 18.36 -20.07
C ALA A 150 -22.05 19.04 -19.69
N GLN A 151 -22.07 20.34 -19.39
CA GLN A 151 -20.89 21.09 -18.95
C GLN A 151 -20.38 20.59 -17.60
N LYS A 152 -21.28 20.31 -16.64
CA LYS A 152 -20.91 19.70 -15.34
C LYS A 152 -20.21 18.36 -15.53
N LYS A 153 -20.73 17.51 -16.42
CA LYS A 153 -20.13 16.21 -16.74
C LYS A 153 -18.74 16.37 -17.34
N GLU A 154 -18.55 17.31 -18.27
CA GLU A 154 -17.24 17.52 -18.90
C GLU A 154 -16.24 18.11 -17.90
N ALA A 155 -16.62 19.10 -17.09
CA ALA A 155 -15.77 19.65 -16.04
C ALA A 155 -15.28 18.57 -15.07
N LEU A 156 -16.19 17.72 -14.57
CA LEU A 156 -15.84 16.60 -13.70
C LEU A 156 -14.93 15.55 -14.39
N LYS A 157 -15.05 15.39 -15.71
CA LYS A 157 -14.21 14.48 -16.48
C LYS A 157 -12.80 15.05 -16.66
N THR A 158 -12.68 16.33 -17.00
CA THR A 158 -11.41 17.05 -17.12
C THR A 158 -10.65 17.02 -15.79
N HIS A 159 -11.30 17.42 -14.70
CA HIS A 159 -10.70 17.36 -13.36
C HIS A 159 -10.22 15.96 -12.99
N ARG A 160 -10.98 14.91 -13.33
CA ARG A 160 -10.53 13.52 -13.08
C ARG A 160 -9.28 13.14 -13.88
N ALA A 161 -9.11 13.67 -15.09
CA ALA A 161 -7.91 13.43 -15.89
C ALA A 161 -6.70 14.13 -15.27
N GLU A 162 -6.84 15.42 -14.90
CA GLU A 162 -5.79 16.17 -14.20
C GLU A 162 -5.36 15.49 -12.90
N GLN A 163 -6.33 15.05 -12.10
CA GLN A 163 -6.07 14.32 -10.86
C GLN A 163 -5.35 12.98 -11.07
N LYS A 164 -5.56 12.33 -12.22
CA LYS A 164 -4.84 11.11 -12.58
C LYS A 164 -3.38 11.44 -12.89
N ASP A 165 -3.12 12.51 -13.61
CA ASP A 165 -1.77 12.91 -13.99
C ASP A 165 -0.96 13.38 -12.77
N LEU A 166 -1.57 14.17 -11.88
CA LEU A 166 -0.94 14.55 -10.59
C LEU A 166 -0.61 13.34 -9.73
N THR A 167 -1.49 12.33 -9.72
CA THR A 167 -1.22 11.08 -8.99
C THR A 167 -0.05 10.32 -9.61
N GLN A 168 0.07 10.32 -10.93
CA GLN A 168 1.18 9.67 -11.61
C GLN A 168 2.50 10.37 -11.30
N GLN A 169 2.54 11.70 -11.39
CA GLN A 169 3.72 12.51 -11.07
C GLN A 169 4.21 12.26 -9.63
N HIS A 170 3.30 12.31 -8.66
CA HIS A 170 3.61 12.00 -7.25
C HIS A 170 4.26 10.62 -7.09
N PHE A 171 3.77 9.59 -7.78
CA PHE A 171 4.37 8.25 -7.71
C PHE A 171 5.73 8.15 -8.42
N GLU A 172 5.94 8.90 -9.50
CA GLU A 172 7.22 8.96 -10.19
C GLU A 172 8.29 9.65 -9.33
N GLU A 173 7.94 10.75 -8.66
CA GLU A 173 8.78 11.43 -7.68
C GLU A 173 9.17 10.51 -6.52
N GLN A 174 8.19 9.87 -5.87
CA GLN A 174 8.46 8.91 -4.80
C GLN A 174 9.34 7.75 -5.26
N LYS A 175 9.14 7.25 -6.48
CA LYS A 175 9.99 6.18 -7.03
C LYS A 175 11.44 6.66 -7.17
N SER A 176 11.65 7.89 -7.61
CA SER A 176 12.97 8.51 -7.73
C SER A 176 13.64 8.68 -6.38
N GLU A 177 12.94 9.27 -5.40
CA GLU A 177 13.41 9.45 -4.02
C GLU A 177 13.78 8.12 -3.37
N ASN A 178 12.92 7.11 -3.48
CA ASN A 178 13.19 5.79 -2.94
C ASN A 178 14.38 5.10 -3.61
N LYS A 179 14.65 5.38 -4.90
CA LYS A 179 15.85 4.88 -5.55
C LYS A 179 17.09 5.60 -5.00
N ALA A 180 17.06 6.92 -4.93
CA ALA A 180 18.17 7.72 -4.42
C ALA A 180 18.54 7.32 -2.97
N PHE A 181 17.53 7.16 -2.11
CA PHE A 181 17.73 6.71 -0.73
C PHE A 181 18.39 5.33 -0.64
N ARG A 182 17.93 4.36 -1.46
CA ARG A 182 18.56 3.02 -1.49
C ARG A 182 20.01 3.07 -1.94
N ASP A 183 20.30 3.89 -2.95
CA ASP A 183 21.66 4.06 -3.46
C ASP A 183 22.57 4.68 -2.39
N GLN A 184 22.07 5.68 -1.63
CA GLN A 184 22.79 6.29 -0.50
C GLN A 184 23.12 5.26 0.59
N VAL A 185 22.11 4.55 1.12
CA VAL A 185 22.32 3.53 2.16
C VAL A 185 23.30 2.44 1.69
N HIS A 186 23.25 2.08 0.40
CA HIS A 186 24.18 1.11 -0.16
C HIS A 186 25.63 1.62 -0.17
N GLN A 187 25.85 2.88 -0.57
CA GLN A 187 27.16 3.50 -0.57
C GLN A 187 27.74 3.62 0.84
N GLU A 188 26.93 4.06 1.81
CA GLU A 188 27.35 4.14 3.22
C GLU A 188 27.72 2.77 3.79
N ASN A 189 26.94 1.74 3.45
CA ASN A 189 27.26 0.38 3.87
C ASN A 189 28.61 -0.11 3.28
N GLN A 190 28.88 0.18 2.01
CA GLN A 190 30.17 -0.16 1.39
C GLN A 190 31.35 0.59 2.02
N ALA A 191 31.17 1.87 2.38
CA ALA A 191 32.20 2.67 3.04
C ALA A 191 32.52 2.16 4.46
N ASN A 192 31.51 1.69 5.20
CA ASN A 192 31.70 1.06 6.51
C ASN A 192 32.44 -0.28 6.42
N ASP A 193 32.14 -1.09 5.40
CA ASP A 193 32.85 -2.36 5.16
C ASP A 193 34.35 -2.15 4.84
N GLN A 194 34.72 -1.00 4.25
CA GLN A 194 36.11 -0.65 3.92
C GLN A 194 36.91 -0.04 5.09
N THR A 195 36.24 0.57 6.06
CA THR A 195 36.88 1.17 7.25
C THR A 195 37.06 0.19 8.41
N THR A 196 36.49 -1.00 8.31
CA THR A 196 36.55 -2.06 9.32
C THR A 196 37.50 -3.21 8.94
N GLN A 197 38.22 -3.10 7.81
CA GLN A 197 39.32 -4.00 7.39
C GLN A 197 40.69 -3.43 7.76
#